data_AF-A0A1B6FGQ1-F1
#
_entry.id   AF-A0A1B6FGQ1-F1
#
_cell.length_a   1.000
_cell.length_b   1.000
_cell.length_c   1.000
_cell.angle_alpha   90.00
_cell.angle_beta   90.00
_cell.angle_gamma   90.00
#
_symmetry.space_group_name_H-M   'P 1'
#
loop_
_entity.id
_entity.type
_entity.pdbx_description
1 polymer ?
#
loop_
_entity_poly.entity_id
_entity_poly.type
_entity_poly.pdbx_seq_one_letter_code
_entity_poly.pdbx_strand_id
1 'polypeptide(L)'
;MMNLFQSNLYAANSVLRVINAAVRQCRTNSIWATKRKPKTSADFALEYFDNIYSPIFGKQWPSIRLALLSPHKYCAVVNNYGDNDSLCTQLQNEGAINMRELFESYQNVLSEKKLFSKKKKEAKRVYALDKKLEKIVAKQRDEELEKIYPQGVERLQPNYSSDKNSDINKENLKTEELIKQAKTPLEKSLSDATIDTNRQIDPEEGLSSSKLNEFVPVSRLIGKENFVSEAEHFSFFNEA
;
A
#
# COMPACT_ATOMS: atom_id res chain seq x y z
N MET A 1 92.66 -13.30 28.57
CA MET A 1 91.96 -13.91 27.41
C MET A 1 90.61 -14.57 27.78
N MET A 2 89.98 -14.23 28.91
CA MET A 2 88.75 -14.89 29.41
C MET A 2 87.45 -14.10 29.18
N ASN A 3 87.52 -12.83 28.76
CA ASN A 3 86.35 -11.94 28.72
C ASN A 3 85.50 -12.06 27.46
N LEU A 4 86.06 -12.55 26.34
CA LEU A 4 85.32 -12.68 25.07
C LEU A 4 84.34 -13.87 25.05
N PHE A 5 84.65 -14.96 25.74
CA PHE A 5 83.75 -16.12 25.79
C PHE A 5 82.52 -15.86 26.66
N GLN A 6 82.69 -15.16 27.79
CA GLN A 6 81.57 -14.76 28.63
C GLN A 6 80.67 -13.72 27.95
N SER A 7 81.24 -12.70 27.27
CA SER A 7 80.44 -11.72 26.53
C SER A 7 79.61 -12.37 25.42
N ASN A 8 80.18 -13.35 24.70
CA ASN A 8 79.48 -14.08 23.65
C ASN A 8 78.37 -14.98 24.20
N LEU A 9 78.56 -15.59 25.37
CA LEU A 9 77.52 -16.40 26.03
C LEU A 9 76.36 -15.52 26.52
N TYR A 10 76.65 -14.34 27.07
CA TYR A 10 75.63 -13.37 27.49
C TYR A 10 74.85 -12.82 26.29
N ALA A 11 75.54 -12.52 25.18
CA ALA A 11 74.90 -12.08 23.94
C ALA A 11 74.00 -13.16 23.32
N ALA A 12 74.44 -14.42 23.30
CA ALA A 12 73.63 -15.53 22.81
C ALA A 12 72.36 -15.74 23.67
N ASN A 13 72.48 -15.63 24.99
CA ASN A 13 71.35 -15.74 25.91
C ASN A 13 70.38 -14.55 25.82
N SER A 14 70.86 -13.33 25.56
CA SER A 14 69.98 -12.18 25.32
C SER A 14 69.24 -12.31 23.99
N VAL A 15 69.91 -12.76 22.94
CA VAL A 15 69.28 -13.01 21.62
C VAL A 15 68.23 -14.11 21.72
N LEU A 16 68.52 -15.22 22.39
CA LEU A 16 67.54 -16.29 22.63
C LEU A 16 66.34 -15.80 23.47
N ARG A 17 66.54 -14.91 24.44
CA ARG A 17 65.43 -14.29 25.20
C ARG A 17 64.57 -13.40 24.31
N VAL A 18 65.17 -12.59 23.44
CA VAL A 18 64.44 -11.72 22.50
C VAL A 18 63.66 -12.55 21.49
N ILE A 19 64.27 -13.58 20.90
CA ILE A 19 63.61 -14.50 19.97
C ILE A 19 62.45 -15.22 20.67
N ASN A 20 62.68 -15.76 21.87
CA ASN A 20 61.61 -16.43 22.63
C ASN A 20 60.49 -15.48 23.07
N ALA A 21 60.80 -14.22 23.38
CA ALA A 21 59.80 -13.19 23.68
C ALA A 21 58.95 -12.86 22.45
N ALA A 22 59.58 -12.67 21.28
CA ALA A 22 58.88 -12.44 20.02
C ALA A 22 57.97 -13.63 19.63
N VAL A 23 58.47 -14.87 19.75
CA VAL A 23 57.69 -16.08 19.48
C VAL A 23 56.49 -16.23 20.44
N ARG A 24 56.65 -15.86 21.72
CA ARG A 24 55.53 -15.84 22.69
C ARG A 24 54.50 -14.75 22.37
N GLN A 25 54.94 -13.59 21.91
CA GLN A 25 54.04 -12.50 21.52
C GLN A 25 53.25 -12.84 20.23
N CYS A 26 53.87 -13.52 19.27
CA CYS A 26 53.17 -14.01 18.08
C CYS A 26 52.12 -15.09 18.41
N ARG A 27 52.35 -15.94 19.42
CA ARG A 27 51.40 -16.99 19.84
C ARG A 27 50.21 -16.45 20.65
N THR A 28 50.42 -15.43 21.48
CA THR A 28 49.35 -14.83 22.31
C THR A 28 48.35 -14.03 21.47
N ASN A 29 48.82 -13.33 20.43
CA ASN A 29 47.95 -12.57 19.51
C ASN A 29 47.03 -13.48 18.66
N SER A 30 47.45 -14.69 18.32
CA SER A 30 46.64 -15.66 17.58
C SER A 30 45.48 -16.20 18.42
N ILE A 31 45.70 -16.45 19.71
CA ILE A 31 44.69 -17.02 20.62
C ILE A 31 43.55 -16.02 20.89
N TRP A 32 43.84 -14.72 20.99
CA TRP A 32 42.82 -13.69 21.19
C TRP A 32 42.03 -13.35 19.92
N ALA A 33 42.65 -13.45 18.74
CA ALA A 33 41.95 -13.30 17.46
C ALA A 33 41.02 -14.49 17.15
N THR A 34 41.28 -15.66 17.74
CA THR A 34 40.50 -16.89 17.50
C THR A 34 39.33 -17.05 18.47
N LYS A 35 39.34 -16.37 19.63
CA LYS A 35 38.21 -16.42 20.58
C LYS A 35 37.04 -15.61 20.03
N ARG A 36 35.90 -16.28 19.83
CA ARG A 36 34.63 -15.61 19.52
C ARG A 36 34.35 -14.58 20.62
N LYS A 37 34.03 -13.35 20.21
CA LYS A 37 33.59 -12.32 21.15
C LYS A 37 32.34 -12.84 21.88
N PRO A 38 32.20 -12.57 23.19
CA PRO A 38 30.96 -12.87 23.88
C PRO A 38 29.80 -12.10 23.22
N LYS A 39 28.62 -12.71 23.17
CA LYS A 39 27.41 -12.04 22.67
C LYS A 39 27.15 -10.79 23.52
N THR A 40 26.94 -9.66 22.86
CA THR A 40 26.53 -8.40 23.49
C THR A 40 25.02 -8.42 23.72
N SER A 41 24.49 -7.56 24.61
CA SER A 41 23.03 -7.37 24.76
C SER A 41 22.33 -7.05 23.43
N ALA A 42 23.00 -6.29 22.54
CA ALA A 42 22.52 -6.03 21.19
C ALA A 42 22.39 -7.29 20.33
N ASP A 43 23.31 -8.26 20.49
CA ASP A 43 23.27 -9.53 19.77
C ASP A 43 22.10 -10.39 20.25
N PHE A 44 21.84 -10.40 21.57
CA PHE A 44 20.65 -11.05 22.14
C PHE A 44 19.36 -10.39 21.67
N ALA A 45 19.32 -9.06 21.58
CA ALA A 45 18.16 -8.34 21.04
C ALA A 45 17.92 -8.69 19.56
N LEU A 46 18.98 -8.82 18.76
CA LEU A 46 18.86 -9.24 17.36
C LEU A 46 18.36 -10.68 17.22
N GLU A 47 18.84 -11.60 18.05
CA GLU A 47 18.35 -12.99 18.09
C GLU A 47 16.87 -13.05 18.48
N TYR A 48 16.46 -12.26 19.47
CA TYR A 48 15.06 -12.11 19.85
C TYR A 48 14.19 -11.56 18.70
N PHE A 49 14.66 -10.53 18.00
CA PHE A 49 13.97 -9.97 16.84
C PHE A 49 13.84 -10.97 15.70
N ASP A 50 14.87 -11.77 15.43
CA ASP A 50 14.79 -12.83 14.42
C ASP A 50 13.73 -13.87 14.78
N ASN A 51 13.67 -14.29 16.03
CA ASN A 51 12.71 -15.30 16.47
C ASN A 51 11.25 -14.80 16.37
N ILE A 52 11.01 -13.52 16.66
CA ILE A 52 9.66 -12.95 16.72
C ILE A 52 9.19 -12.39 15.39
N TYR A 53 10.03 -11.62 14.71
CA TYR A 53 9.63 -10.89 13.52
C TYR A 53 9.81 -11.70 12.24
N SER A 54 10.65 -12.74 12.25
CA SER A 54 10.77 -13.63 11.09
C SER A 54 9.46 -14.35 10.76
N PRO A 55 8.70 -14.93 11.72
CA PRO A 55 7.38 -15.48 11.43
C PRO A 55 6.35 -14.43 10.99
N ILE A 56 6.38 -13.21 11.55
CA ILE A 56 5.38 -12.16 11.30
C ILE A 56 5.52 -11.59 9.88
N PHE A 57 6.76 -11.27 9.46
CA PHE A 57 7.03 -10.63 8.17
C PHE A 57 7.51 -11.60 7.09
N GLY A 58 7.84 -12.84 7.47
CA GLY A 58 8.29 -13.89 6.57
C GLY A 58 9.43 -13.43 5.67
N LYS A 59 9.16 -13.38 4.36
CA LYS A 59 10.14 -13.00 3.34
C LYS A 59 10.59 -11.53 3.40
N GLN A 60 9.81 -10.66 4.04
CA GLN A 60 10.16 -9.24 4.20
C GLN A 60 11.06 -8.98 5.42
N TRP A 61 11.21 -9.96 6.33
CA TRP A 61 12.02 -9.77 7.52
C TRP A 61 13.48 -9.38 7.22
N PRO A 62 14.20 -10.04 6.29
CA PRO A 62 15.58 -9.66 6.01
C PRO A 62 15.74 -8.21 5.54
N SER A 63 14.80 -7.67 4.75
CA SER A 63 14.86 -6.27 4.31
C SER A 63 14.55 -5.30 5.46
N ILE A 64 13.60 -5.64 6.34
CA ILE A 64 13.31 -4.86 7.55
C ILE A 64 14.50 -4.87 8.51
N ARG A 65 15.11 -6.04 8.73
CA ARG A 65 16.31 -6.19 9.57
C ARG A 65 17.48 -5.35 9.03
N LEU A 66 17.70 -5.38 7.73
CA LEU A 66 18.70 -4.52 7.09
C LEU A 66 18.38 -3.04 7.31
N ALA A 67 17.11 -2.63 7.21
CA ALA A 67 16.70 -1.27 7.47
C ALA A 67 16.95 -0.85 8.94
N LEU A 68 16.72 -1.74 9.91
CA LEU A 68 16.99 -1.50 11.33
C LEU A 68 18.48 -1.34 11.64
N LEU A 69 19.34 -2.07 10.94
CA LEU A 69 20.79 -1.98 11.08
C LEU A 69 21.41 -0.83 10.27
N SER A 70 20.62 -0.19 9.41
CA SER A 70 21.05 0.94 8.59
C SER A 70 20.74 2.29 9.27
N PRO A 71 21.42 3.39 8.88
CA PRO A 71 21.09 4.71 9.37
C PRO A 71 19.62 5.09 9.08
N HIS A 72 18.93 5.60 10.09
CA HIS A 72 17.53 6.00 9.96
C HIS A 72 17.39 7.27 9.11
N LYS A 73 16.30 7.32 8.34
CA LYS A 73 15.88 8.53 7.63
C LYS A 73 15.05 9.40 8.57
N TYR A 74 15.43 10.67 8.69
CA TYR A 74 14.72 11.64 9.53
C TYR A 74 13.73 12.44 8.71
N CYS A 75 12.67 12.93 9.36
CA CYS A 75 11.75 13.90 8.81
C CYS A 75 11.79 15.19 9.64
N ALA A 76 11.74 16.33 8.98
CA ALA A 76 11.63 17.62 9.64
C ALA A 76 10.15 17.87 9.98
N VAL A 77 9.85 18.10 11.26
CA VAL A 77 8.55 18.59 11.70
C VAL A 77 8.64 20.09 11.83
N VAL A 78 7.91 20.79 10.97
CA VAL A 78 7.89 22.26 10.94
C VAL A 78 7.19 22.79 12.19
N ASN A 79 7.80 23.77 12.86
CA ASN A 79 7.20 24.42 14.01
C ASN A 79 6.19 25.49 13.57
N ASN A 80 4.91 25.22 13.76
CA ASN A 80 3.81 26.08 13.33
C ASN A 80 3.85 27.53 13.86
N TYR A 81 4.53 27.78 14.98
CA TYR A 81 4.64 29.11 15.59
C TYR A 81 5.79 29.96 15.02
N GLY A 82 6.57 29.42 14.08
CA GLY A 82 7.65 30.14 13.41
C GLY A 82 7.26 30.67 12.03
N ASP A 83 8.26 31.15 11.29
CA ASP A 83 8.11 31.50 9.88
C ASP A 83 8.16 30.23 9.01
N ASN A 84 6.98 29.63 8.83
CA ASN A 84 6.82 28.35 8.14
C ASN A 84 7.15 28.44 6.65
N ASP A 85 6.78 29.53 5.98
CA ASP A 85 6.87 29.62 4.52
C ASP A 85 8.32 29.76 4.07
N SER A 86 9.10 30.60 4.77
CA SER A 86 10.53 30.74 4.55
C SER A 86 11.27 29.43 4.84
N LEU A 87 10.97 28.78 5.97
CA LEU A 87 11.57 27.50 6.35
C LEU A 87 11.24 26.39 5.34
N CYS A 88 9.98 26.27 4.92
CA CYS A 88 9.55 25.29 3.93
C CYS A 88 10.28 25.49 2.61
N THR A 89 10.42 26.74 2.16
CA THR A 89 11.17 27.07 0.94
C THR A 89 12.64 26.69 1.06
N GLN A 90 13.28 26.98 2.21
CA GLN A 90 14.66 26.58 2.48
C GLN A 90 14.83 25.06 2.45
N LEU A 91 13.98 24.32 3.16
CA LEU A 91 13.99 22.86 3.18
C LEU A 91 13.78 22.27 1.79
N GLN A 92 12.86 22.83 1.01
CA GLN A 92 12.64 22.41 -0.38
C GLN A 92 13.86 22.69 -1.27
N ASN A 93 14.54 23.82 -1.08
CA ASN A 93 15.78 24.13 -1.79
C ASN A 93 16.93 23.17 -1.41
N GLU A 94 16.95 22.67 -0.17
CA GLU A 94 17.86 21.60 0.28
C GLU A 94 17.46 20.21 -0.26
N GLY A 95 16.31 20.11 -0.94
CA GLY A 95 15.81 18.88 -1.55
C GLY A 95 14.84 18.09 -0.67
N ALA A 96 14.36 18.67 0.44
CA ALA A 96 13.31 18.05 1.23
C ALA A 96 11.97 18.05 0.47
N ILE A 97 11.17 17.02 0.71
CA ILE A 97 9.87 16.82 0.04
C ILE A 97 8.77 16.87 1.09
N ASN A 98 7.68 17.57 0.78
CA ASN A 98 6.49 17.54 1.61
C ASN A 98 5.77 16.19 1.47
N MET A 99 5.82 15.37 2.52
CA MET A 99 5.21 14.04 2.54
C MET A 99 3.69 14.08 2.37
N ARG A 100 3.02 15.16 2.79
CA ARG A 100 1.57 15.32 2.65
C ARG A 100 1.17 15.45 1.18
N GLU A 101 1.83 16.34 0.46
CA GLU A 101 1.58 16.56 -0.97
C GLU A 101 1.85 15.28 -1.79
N LEU A 102 2.92 14.56 -1.45
CA LEU A 102 3.22 13.26 -2.06
C LEU A 102 2.11 12.24 -1.83
N PHE A 103 1.55 12.19 -0.61
CA PHE A 103 0.45 11.28 -0.30
C PHE A 103 -0.85 11.68 -0.99
N GLU A 104 -1.20 12.97 -1.00
CA GLU A 104 -2.41 13.49 -1.61
C GLU A 104 -2.41 13.27 -3.13
N SER A 105 -1.29 13.55 -3.79
CA SER A 105 -1.12 13.25 -5.21
C SER A 105 -1.31 11.76 -5.52
N TYR A 106 -0.77 10.87 -4.68
CA TYR A 106 -0.97 9.43 -4.83
C TYR A 106 -2.43 9.00 -4.63
N GLN A 107 -3.11 9.55 -3.61
CA GLN A 107 -4.53 9.28 -3.36
C GLN A 107 -5.41 9.73 -4.53
N ASN A 108 -5.14 10.89 -5.09
CA ASN A 108 -5.87 11.42 -6.25
C ASN A 108 -5.79 10.44 -7.44
N VAL A 109 -4.59 9.97 -7.77
CA VAL A 109 -4.37 8.98 -8.84
C VAL A 109 -5.13 7.68 -8.59
N LEU A 110 -5.16 7.19 -7.34
CA LEU A 110 -5.93 5.99 -7.00
C LEU A 110 -7.44 6.21 -7.13
N SER A 111 -7.93 7.38 -6.72
CA SER A 111 -9.35 7.74 -6.80
C SER A 111 -9.82 7.85 -8.25
N GLU A 112 -9.02 8.46 -9.12
CA GLU A 112 -9.30 8.60 -10.55
C GLU A 112 -9.33 7.25 -11.24
N LYS A 113 -8.37 6.36 -10.94
CA LYS A 113 -8.37 4.98 -11.45
C LYS A 113 -9.64 4.24 -11.08
N LYS A 114 -10.10 4.38 -9.83
CA LYS A 114 -11.36 3.79 -9.36
C LYS A 114 -12.55 4.36 -10.13
N LEU A 115 -12.66 5.69 -10.27
CA LEU A 115 -13.74 6.36 -11.01
C LEU A 115 -13.76 5.95 -12.49
N PHE A 116 -12.61 5.91 -13.14
CA PHE A 116 -12.48 5.48 -14.53
C PHE A 116 -12.93 4.03 -14.72
N SER A 117 -12.56 3.15 -13.79
CA SER A 117 -13.01 1.76 -13.82
C SER A 117 -14.53 1.61 -13.67
N LYS A 118 -15.18 2.43 -12.84
CA LYS A 118 -16.64 2.47 -12.67
C LYS A 118 -17.33 2.97 -13.95
N LYS A 119 -16.90 4.13 -14.46
CA LYS A 119 -17.41 4.70 -15.73
C LYS A 119 -17.27 3.73 -16.90
N LYS A 120 -16.15 3.00 -17.00
CA LYS A 120 -15.94 1.98 -18.04
C LYS A 120 -16.92 0.82 -17.91
N LYS A 121 -17.26 0.38 -16.68
CA LYS A 121 -18.26 -0.65 -16.44
C LYS A 121 -19.67 -0.16 -16.79
N GLU A 122 -20.01 1.07 -16.43
CA GLU A 122 -21.29 1.71 -16.77
C GLU A 122 -21.46 1.86 -18.28
N ALA A 123 -20.44 2.38 -18.98
CA ALA A 123 -20.47 2.49 -20.44
C ALA A 123 -20.68 1.14 -21.14
N LYS A 124 -20.05 0.06 -20.63
CA LYS A 124 -20.30 -1.30 -21.12
C LYS A 124 -21.74 -1.76 -20.89
N ARG A 125 -22.35 -1.39 -19.75
CA ARG A 125 -23.76 -1.70 -19.45
C ARG A 125 -24.69 -0.95 -20.39
N VAL A 126 -24.47 0.35 -20.60
CA VAL A 126 -25.25 1.18 -21.54
C VAL A 126 -25.19 0.60 -22.95
N TYR A 127 -23.99 0.29 -23.44
CA TYR A 127 -23.81 -0.34 -24.76
C TYR A 127 -24.52 -1.71 -24.87
N ALA A 128 -24.50 -2.51 -23.79
CA ALA A 128 -25.21 -3.79 -23.77
C ALA A 128 -26.73 -3.64 -23.77
N LEU A 129 -27.28 -2.57 -23.17
CA LEU A 129 -28.71 -2.25 -23.21
C LEU A 129 -29.13 -1.76 -24.59
N ASP A 130 -28.32 -0.89 -25.22
CA ASP A 130 -28.57 -0.36 -26.56
C ASP A 130 -28.67 -1.50 -27.59
N LYS A 131 -27.73 -2.44 -27.55
CA LYS A 131 -27.76 -3.66 -28.38
C LYS A 131 -29.00 -4.55 -28.12
N LYS A 132 -29.55 -4.54 -26.90
CA LYS A 132 -30.79 -5.27 -26.60
C LYS A 132 -32.00 -4.54 -27.17
N LEU A 133 -32.03 -3.21 -27.07
CA LEU A 133 -33.06 -2.34 -27.65
C LEU A 133 -33.12 -2.51 -29.17
N GLU A 134 -31.97 -2.46 -29.86
CA GLU A 134 -31.90 -2.68 -31.31
C GLU A 134 -32.56 -4.01 -31.73
N LYS A 135 -32.32 -5.09 -30.96
CA LYS A 135 -32.95 -6.39 -31.21
C LYS A 135 -34.46 -6.38 -30.98
N ILE A 136 -34.94 -5.67 -29.97
CA ILE A 136 -36.38 -5.54 -29.69
C ILE A 136 -37.05 -4.77 -30.84
N VAL A 137 -36.46 -3.64 -31.25
CA VAL A 137 -37.00 -2.83 -32.35
C VAL A 137 -36.96 -3.62 -33.66
N ALA A 138 -35.91 -4.39 -33.94
CA ALA A 138 -35.86 -5.26 -35.11
C ALA A 138 -37.00 -6.29 -35.11
N LYS A 139 -37.24 -6.96 -33.97
CA LYS A 139 -38.36 -7.92 -33.83
C LYS A 139 -39.72 -7.25 -34.01
N GLN A 140 -39.94 -6.08 -33.42
CA GLN A 140 -41.19 -5.33 -33.59
C GLN A 140 -41.43 -4.97 -35.05
N ARG A 141 -40.38 -4.52 -35.77
CA ARG A 141 -40.48 -4.25 -37.21
C ARG A 141 -40.84 -5.49 -38.01
N ASP A 142 -40.23 -6.64 -37.70
CA ASP A 142 -40.53 -7.90 -38.37
C ASP A 142 -42.00 -8.32 -38.11
N GLU A 143 -42.49 -8.20 -36.87
CA GLU A 143 -43.89 -8.49 -36.51
C GLU A 143 -44.89 -7.52 -37.17
N GLU A 144 -44.57 -6.23 -37.27
CA GLU A 144 -45.38 -5.25 -37.99
C GLU A 144 -45.43 -5.55 -39.49
N LEU A 145 -44.31 -5.91 -40.09
CA LEU A 145 -44.24 -6.31 -41.50
C LEU A 145 -45.08 -7.56 -41.77
N GLU A 146 -45.05 -8.55 -40.88
CA GLU A 146 -45.88 -9.76 -41.00
C GLU A 146 -47.39 -9.47 -40.93
N LYS A 147 -47.80 -8.47 -40.14
CA LYS A 147 -49.20 -8.04 -40.06
C LYS A 147 -49.66 -7.29 -41.31
N ILE A 148 -48.79 -6.44 -41.89
CA ILE A 148 -49.12 -5.62 -43.05
C ILE A 148 -49.11 -6.44 -44.34
N TYR A 149 -48.23 -7.45 -44.43
CA TYR A 149 -48.04 -8.25 -45.64
C TYR A 149 -48.23 -9.75 -45.35
N PRO A 150 -49.47 -10.26 -45.35
CA PRO A 150 -49.74 -11.69 -45.20
C PRO A 150 -49.33 -12.45 -46.47
N GLN A 151 -48.28 -13.27 -46.33
CA GLN A 151 -47.77 -14.34 -47.23
C GLN A 151 -47.91 -14.13 -48.76
N GLY A 152 -46.78 -13.84 -49.42
CA GLY A 152 -46.66 -14.05 -50.87
C GLY A 152 -45.58 -13.28 -51.63
N VAL A 153 -44.80 -12.40 -51.00
CA VAL A 153 -43.81 -11.57 -51.72
C VAL A 153 -42.38 -11.95 -51.30
N GLU A 154 -41.53 -12.28 -52.28
CA GLU A 154 -40.11 -12.59 -52.08
C GLU A 154 -39.40 -11.45 -51.33
N ARG A 155 -38.75 -11.78 -50.21
CA ARG A 155 -38.03 -10.81 -49.38
C ARG A 155 -36.73 -10.39 -50.06
N LEU A 156 -36.65 -9.15 -50.52
CA LEU A 156 -35.36 -8.51 -50.79
C LEU A 156 -34.72 -8.13 -49.44
N GLN A 157 -33.54 -8.70 -49.15
CA GLN A 157 -32.79 -8.34 -47.95
C GLN A 157 -32.38 -6.86 -48.02
N PRO A 158 -32.52 -6.08 -46.94
CA PRO A 158 -31.96 -4.75 -46.90
C PRO A 158 -30.43 -4.89 -46.86
N ASN A 159 -29.76 -4.39 -47.89
CA ASN A 159 -28.32 -4.15 -47.86
C ASN A 159 -28.04 -3.09 -46.78
N TYR A 160 -27.73 -3.54 -45.57
CA TYR A 160 -27.13 -2.68 -44.55
C TYR A 160 -25.69 -2.38 -44.98
N SER A 161 -25.49 -1.22 -45.61
CA SER A 161 -24.18 -0.60 -45.71
C SER A 161 -23.69 -0.27 -44.31
N SER A 162 -22.67 -1.01 -43.87
CA SER A 162 -21.88 -0.70 -42.68
C SER A 162 -21.04 0.54 -42.95
N ASP A 163 -21.63 1.74 -42.78
CA ASP A 163 -20.85 2.97 -42.74
C ASP A 163 -20.10 3.06 -41.40
N LYS A 164 -18.89 2.52 -41.41
CA LYS A 164 -17.86 2.85 -40.43
C LYS A 164 -17.33 4.24 -40.79
N ASN A 165 -17.82 5.29 -40.14
CA ASN A 165 -17.06 6.52 -39.89
C ASN A 165 -17.85 7.50 -39.02
N SER A 166 -17.36 7.81 -37.81
CA SER A 166 -17.38 9.16 -37.21
C SER A 166 -16.80 9.17 -35.78
N ASP A 167 -15.50 8.91 -35.67
CA ASP A 167 -14.72 9.35 -34.51
C ASP A 167 -14.38 10.85 -34.66
N ILE A 168 -15.33 11.79 -34.46
CA ILE A 168 -14.97 13.24 -34.37
C ILE A 168 -15.69 14.04 -33.25
N ASN A 169 -16.92 13.76 -32.81
CA ASN A 169 -17.66 14.75 -31.99
C ASN A 169 -18.00 14.31 -30.56
N LYS A 170 -17.02 14.13 -29.67
CA LYS A 170 -17.28 13.80 -28.24
C LYS A 170 -17.20 14.99 -27.28
N GLU A 171 -16.68 16.13 -27.72
CA GLU A 171 -16.56 17.34 -26.88
C GLU A 171 -17.81 18.25 -26.95
N ASN A 172 -18.51 18.29 -28.09
CA ASN A 172 -19.70 19.15 -28.27
C ASN A 172 -20.97 18.67 -27.55
N LEU A 173 -21.10 17.37 -27.22
CA LEU A 173 -22.29 16.85 -26.53
C LEU A 173 -22.36 17.27 -25.05
N LYS A 174 -21.22 17.49 -24.39
CA LYS A 174 -21.19 17.88 -22.96
C LYS A 174 -21.58 19.33 -22.73
N THR A 175 -21.22 20.22 -23.67
CA THR A 175 -21.57 21.64 -23.60
C THR A 175 -23.06 21.86 -23.87
N GLU A 176 -23.66 21.11 -24.78
CA GLU A 176 -25.10 21.21 -25.07
C GLU A 176 -26.01 20.70 -23.95
N GLU A 177 -25.61 19.64 -23.23
CA GLU A 177 -26.36 19.13 -22.07
C GLU A 177 -26.32 20.09 -20.87
N LEU A 178 -25.17 20.73 -20.61
CA LEU A 178 -25.04 21.79 -19.59
C LEU A 178 -25.87 23.03 -19.92
N ILE A 179 -25.95 23.40 -21.20
CA ILE A 179 -26.77 24.53 -21.68
C ILE A 179 -28.28 24.23 -21.57
N LYS A 180 -28.71 22.96 -21.73
CA LYS A 180 -30.10 22.54 -21.55
C LYS A 180 -30.52 22.57 -20.07
N GLN A 181 -29.65 22.15 -19.16
CA GLN A 181 -29.89 22.23 -17.71
C GLN A 181 -29.98 23.68 -17.21
N ALA A 182 -29.24 24.61 -17.81
CA ALA A 182 -29.30 26.03 -17.45
C ALA A 182 -30.56 26.77 -17.94
N LYS A 183 -31.34 26.19 -18.87
CA LYS A 183 -32.50 26.83 -19.50
C LYS A 183 -33.86 26.33 -18.99
N THR A 184 -33.89 25.36 -18.09
CA THR A 184 -35.14 24.88 -17.49
C THR A 184 -35.55 25.77 -16.31
N PRO A 185 -36.84 26.13 -16.17
CA PRO A 185 -37.34 26.87 -15.01
C PRO A 185 -37.04 26.13 -13.71
N LEU A 186 -36.68 26.88 -12.66
CA LEU A 186 -36.32 26.34 -11.33
C LEU A 186 -37.38 25.36 -10.79
N GLU A 187 -38.66 25.70 -10.95
CA GLU A 187 -39.82 24.89 -10.54
C GLU A 187 -39.79 23.47 -11.11
N LYS A 188 -39.43 23.34 -12.39
CA LYS A 188 -39.42 22.07 -13.13
C LYS A 188 -38.17 21.23 -12.78
N SER A 189 -37.07 21.91 -12.45
CA SER A 189 -35.87 21.23 -11.96
C SER A 189 -36.04 20.67 -10.55
N LEU A 190 -36.88 21.31 -9.72
CA LEU A 190 -37.19 20.83 -8.38
C LEU A 190 -38.17 19.66 -8.41
N SER A 191 -39.13 19.63 -9.35
CA SER A 191 -40.06 18.49 -9.50
C SER A 191 -39.37 17.21 -9.95
N ASP A 192 -38.35 17.34 -10.82
CA ASP A 192 -37.66 16.20 -11.45
C ASP A 192 -36.41 15.74 -10.66
N ALA A 193 -36.07 16.41 -9.56
CA ALA A 193 -34.90 16.09 -8.76
C ALA A 193 -35.09 14.78 -7.96
N THR A 194 -34.25 13.78 -8.24
CA THR A 194 -34.19 12.55 -7.44
C THR A 194 -33.43 12.80 -6.14
N ILE A 195 -34.10 12.67 -5.00
CA ILE A 195 -33.48 12.80 -3.67
C ILE A 195 -32.54 11.60 -3.44
N ASP A 196 -31.28 11.87 -3.12
CA ASP A 196 -30.30 10.83 -2.79
C ASP A 196 -30.56 10.29 -1.38
N THR A 197 -31.20 9.12 -1.30
CA THR A 197 -31.53 8.44 -0.04
C THR A 197 -30.35 7.66 0.55
N ASN A 198 -29.19 7.56 -0.12
CA ASN A 198 -28.05 6.79 0.39
C ASN A 198 -27.41 7.39 1.65
N ARG A 199 -27.73 8.64 2.00
CA ARG A 199 -27.21 9.32 3.20
C ARG A 199 -28.20 9.32 4.37
N GLN A 200 -29.40 8.81 4.15
CA GLN A 200 -30.42 8.71 5.19
C GLN A 200 -30.21 7.42 5.97
N ILE A 201 -30.09 7.54 7.29
CA ILE A 201 -29.98 6.38 8.17
C ILE A 201 -31.39 6.04 8.63
N ASP A 202 -31.88 4.86 8.27
CA ASP A 202 -33.19 4.41 8.72
C ASP A 202 -33.16 4.13 10.23
N PRO A 203 -34.02 4.80 11.04
CA PRO A 203 -34.04 4.59 12.48
C PRO A 203 -34.42 3.15 12.87
N GLU A 204 -35.13 2.44 11.99
CA GLU A 204 -35.52 1.04 12.15
C GLU A 204 -34.33 0.07 12.01
N GLU A 205 -33.33 0.37 11.18
CA GLU A 205 -32.08 -0.41 11.12
C GLU A 205 -31.25 -0.25 12.41
N GLY A 206 -31.50 0.82 13.15
CA GLY A 206 -30.97 1.06 14.50
C GLY A 206 -31.56 0.15 15.58
N LEU A 207 -32.72 -0.49 15.40
CA LEU A 207 -33.25 -1.45 16.39
C LEU A 207 -32.53 -2.80 16.37
N SER A 208 -31.79 -3.11 15.30
CA SER A 208 -30.85 -4.26 15.28
C SER A 208 -29.57 -3.97 16.08
N SER A 209 -29.43 -2.79 16.69
CA SER A 209 -28.36 -2.44 17.63
C SER A 209 -28.49 -3.10 19.00
N SER A 210 -28.93 -4.36 19.04
CA SER A 210 -28.78 -5.21 20.24
C SER A 210 -27.32 -5.33 20.69
N LYS A 211 -26.35 -4.91 19.86
CA LYS A 211 -24.93 -4.76 20.21
C LYS A 211 -24.60 -3.59 21.15
N LEU A 212 -25.38 -2.50 21.16
CA LEU A 212 -25.11 -1.35 22.04
C LEU A 212 -25.64 -1.58 23.46
N ASN A 213 -26.66 -2.44 23.60
CA ASN A 213 -27.29 -2.77 24.89
C ASN A 213 -26.90 -4.16 25.40
N GLU A 214 -25.95 -4.85 24.76
CA GLU A 214 -25.47 -6.16 25.22
C GLU A 214 -24.59 -5.95 26.46
N PHE A 215 -25.05 -6.44 27.62
CA PHE A 215 -24.28 -6.39 28.85
C PHE A 215 -23.06 -7.30 28.73
N VAL A 216 -21.88 -6.68 28.68
CA VAL A 216 -20.61 -7.40 28.63
C VAL A 216 -19.96 -7.34 30.02
N PRO A 217 -19.78 -8.48 30.70
CA PRO A 217 -19.13 -8.50 32.00
C PRO A 217 -17.67 -8.06 31.88
N VAL A 218 -17.15 -7.40 32.92
CA VAL A 218 -15.79 -6.82 32.98
C VAL A 218 -14.68 -7.84 32.64
N SER A 219 -14.95 -9.14 32.82
CA SER A 219 -14.03 -10.24 32.52
C SER A 219 -13.97 -10.65 31.04
N ARG A 220 -14.86 -10.17 30.16
CA ARG A 220 -14.90 -10.55 28.74
C ARG A 220 -14.87 -9.30 27.87
N LEU A 221 -13.69 -8.90 27.40
CA LEU A 221 -13.59 -7.84 26.39
C LEU A 221 -13.81 -8.45 25.01
N ILE A 222 -14.82 -7.95 24.27
CA ILE A 222 -15.04 -8.27 22.87
C ILE A 222 -13.82 -7.76 22.06
N GLY A 223 -13.25 -8.59 21.17
CA GLY A 223 -12.10 -8.22 20.34
C GLY A 223 -10.73 -8.67 20.85
N LYS A 224 -10.68 -9.46 21.94
CA LYS A 224 -9.45 -10.13 22.42
C LYS A 224 -9.28 -11.56 21.91
N GLU A 225 -10.16 -12.05 21.02
CA GLU A 225 -10.04 -13.41 20.46
C GLU A 225 -8.70 -13.69 19.73
N ASN A 226 -8.04 -12.64 19.23
CA ASN A 226 -6.72 -12.74 18.59
C ASN A 226 -5.59 -12.15 19.46
N PHE A 227 -5.88 -11.82 20.72
CA PHE A 227 -4.90 -11.25 21.64
C PHE A 227 -4.14 -12.39 22.33
N VAL A 228 -2.92 -12.66 21.87
CA VAL A 228 -2.00 -13.56 22.57
C VAL A 228 -1.32 -12.79 23.69
N SER A 229 -1.40 -13.30 24.91
CA SER A 229 -0.75 -12.66 26.06
C SER A 229 0.77 -12.86 26.00
N GLU A 230 1.54 -11.87 26.45
CA GLU A 230 3.02 -11.97 26.50
C GLU A 230 3.48 -13.19 27.31
N ALA A 231 2.76 -13.56 28.37
CA ALA A 231 3.06 -14.73 29.18
C ALA A 231 2.94 -16.05 28.40
N GLU A 232 1.91 -16.17 27.56
CA GLU A 232 1.70 -17.32 26.69
C GLU A 232 2.76 -17.38 25.58
N HIS A 233 3.26 -16.22 25.13
CA HIS A 233 4.38 -16.11 24.20
C HIS A 233 5.72 -16.58 24.80
N PHE A 234 5.97 -16.36 26.10
CA PHE A 234 7.21 -16.82 26.74
C PHE A 234 7.26 -18.33 26.99
N SER A 235 6.13 -19.04 26.91
CA SER A 235 6.09 -20.51 27.07
C SER A 235 6.98 -21.24 26.05
N PHE A 236 7.11 -20.70 24.83
CA PHE A 236 7.97 -21.24 23.77
C PHE A 236 9.46 -21.29 24.12
N PHE A 237 9.93 -20.44 25.03
CA PHE A 237 11.33 -20.42 25.46
C PHE A 237 11.61 -21.40 26.61
N ASN A 238 10.58 -21.96 27.24
CA ASN A 238 10.75 -22.96 28.30
C ASN A 238 10.95 -24.39 27.74
N GLU A 239 10.63 -24.61 26.46
CA GLU A 239 10.77 -25.91 25.79
C GLU A 239 12.08 -26.07 24.99
N ALA A 240 12.97 -25.07 25.01
CA ALA A 240 14.25 -25.06 24.30
C ALA A 240 15.46 -25.36 25.21
#